data_AF-A0A109WDZ3-F1
#
_entry.id   AF-A0A109WDZ3-F1
#
_cell.length_a   1.000
_cell.length_b   1.000
_cell.length_c   1.000
_cell.angle_alpha   90.00
_cell.angle_beta   90.00
_cell.angle_gamma   90.00
#
_symmetry.space_group_name_H-M   'P 1'
#
loop_
_entity.id
_entity.type
_entity.pdbx_description
1 polymer ?
#
loop_
_entity_poly.entity_id
_entity_poly.type
_entity_poly.pdbx_seq_one_letter_code
_entity_poly.pdbx_strand_id
1 'polypeptide(L)'
;MTKPQPCNMFDVADGEAWAKELGKHMYDVVRDVIYMDQFFDCVERADEAALAEKLTYITTVCTSWIAALGYDEAMRGDLQRRVNEKNKERGYF
;
A
#
# COMPACT_ATOMS: atom_id res chain seq x y z
N MET A 1 -16.96 -3.37 6.39
CA MET A 1 -15.90 -2.66 5.65
C MET A 1 -15.40 -3.55 4.53
N THR A 2 -15.18 -3.00 3.35
CA THR A 2 -14.59 -3.73 2.21
C THR A 2 -13.11 -3.99 2.47
N LYS A 3 -12.62 -5.20 2.21
CA LYS A 3 -11.19 -5.54 2.31
C LYS A 3 -10.50 -5.23 0.97
N PRO A 4 -9.19 -4.91 0.97
CA PRO A 4 -8.41 -4.81 -0.26
C PRO A 4 -8.55 -6.09 -1.08
N GLN A 5 -8.97 -5.95 -2.34
CA GLN A 5 -9.09 -7.06 -3.28
C GLN A 5 -7.87 -7.09 -4.18
N PRO A 6 -7.25 -8.26 -4.38
CA PRO A 6 -6.16 -8.39 -5.34
C PRO A 6 -6.70 -8.20 -6.75
N CYS A 7 -5.87 -7.64 -7.63
CA CYS A 7 -6.10 -7.64 -9.07
C CYS A 7 -4.96 -8.35 -9.81
N ASN A 8 -5.22 -8.78 -11.04
CA ASN A 8 -4.25 -9.49 -11.85
C ASN A 8 -3.42 -8.52 -12.71
N MET A 9 -2.67 -7.61 -12.04
CA MET A 9 -1.85 -6.60 -12.73
C MET A 9 -0.69 -7.23 -13.52
N PHE A 10 -0.02 -8.24 -12.94
CA PHE A 10 1.14 -8.91 -13.53
C PHE A 10 1.14 -10.42 -13.22
N ASP A 11 1.89 -11.20 -13.99
CA ASP A 11 2.21 -12.60 -13.67
C ASP A 11 3.17 -12.66 -12.46
N VAL A 12 3.08 -13.70 -11.62
CA VAL A 12 3.97 -13.92 -10.48
C VAL A 12 5.44 -14.08 -10.89
N ALA A 13 5.70 -14.56 -12.11
CA ALA A 13 7.05 -14.78 -12.62
C ALA A 13 7.85 -13.48 -12.83
N ASP A 14 7.17 -12.34 -12.95
CA ASP A 14 7.78 -11.03 -13.23
C ASP A 14 7.90 -10.19 -11.95
N GLY A 15 8.81 -10.60 -11.06
CA GLY A 15 9.09 -9.86 -9.83
C GLY A 15 9.61 -8.43 -10.06
N GLU A 16 10.24 -8.17 -11.22
CA GLU A 16 10.72 -6.84 -11.59
C GLU A 16 9.54 -5.89 -11.90
N ALA A 17 8.52 -6.36 -12.63
CA ALA A 17 7.32 -5.57 -12.89
C ALA A 17 6.60 -5.17 -11.59
N TRP A 18 6.44 -6.12 -10.66
CA TRP A 18 5.86 -5.83 -9.35
C TRP A 18 6.64 -4.78 -8.57
N ALA A 19 7.97 -4.91 -8.51
CA ALA A 19 8.83 -3.95 -7.82
C ALA A 19 8.79 -2.56 -8.46
N LYS A 20 8.74 -2.48 -9.80
CA LYS A 20 8.59 -1.21 -10.54
C LYS A 20 7.27 -0.53 -10.24
N GLU A 21 6.14 -1.25 -10.25
CA GLU A 21 4.84 -0.64 -9.97
C GLU A 21 4.73 -0.18 -8.52
N LEU A 22 5.22 -0.97 -7.57
CA LEU A 22 5.34 -0.56 -6.17
C LEU A 22 6.21 0.70 -6.03
N GLY A 23 7.37 0.73 -6.70
CA GLY A 23 8.28 1.87 -6.74
C GLY A 23 7.64 3.14 -7.27
N LYS A 24 6.85 3.05 -8.34
CA LYS A 24 6.10 4.17 -8.94
C LYS A 24 5.10 4.77 -7.94
N HIS A 25 4.28 3.94 -7.29
CA HIS A 25 3.32 4.44 -6.31
C HIS A 25 4.00 5.02 -5.06
N MET A 26 5.10 4.44 -4.60
CA MET A 26 5.91 5.01 -3.51
C MET A 26 6.49 6.37 -3.90
N TYR A 27 6.99 6.52 -5.13
CA TYR A 27 7.51 7.79 -5.63
C TYR A 27 6.44 8.88 -5.64
N ASP A 28 5.23 8.57 -6.12
CA ASP A 28 4.11 9.52 -6.12
C ASP A 28 3.75 9.98 -4.70
N VAL A 29 3.68 9.05 -3.73
CA VAL A 29 3.43 9.38 -2.32
C VAL A 29 4.53 10.28 -1.75
N VAL A 30 5.80 9.93 -1.97
CA VAL A 30 6.94 10.72 -1.46
C VAL A 30 6.93 12.13 -2.04
N ARG A 31 6.70 12.25 -3.36
CA ARG A 31 6.61 13.56 -4.04
C ARG A 31 5.50 14.41 -3.44
N ASP A 32 4.31 13.83 -3.26
CA ASP A 32 3.16 14.56 -2.75
C ASP A 32 3.35 14.99 -1.29
N VAL A 33 3.90 14.12 -0.43
CA VAL A 33 4.19 14.47 0.97
C VAL A 33 5.22 15.61 1.05
N ILE A 34 6.27 15.59 0.23
CA ILE A 34 7.24 16.69 0.17
C ILE A 34 6.58 18.00 -0.26
N TYR A 35 5.68 17.94 -1.25
CA TYR A 35 4.92 19.11 -1.69
C TYR A 35 4.03 19.66 -0.57
N MET A 36 3.28 18.78 0.11
CA MET A 36 2.40 19.17 1.21
C MET A 36 3.17 19.76 2.41
N ASP A 37 4.38 19.25 2.69
CA ASP A 37 5.25 19.78 3.75
C ASP A 37 5.81 21.17 3.38
N GLN A 38 6.23 21.37 2.12
CA GLN A 38 6.75 22.65 1.64
C GLN A 38 5.68 23.74 1.53
N PHE A 39 4.44 23.36 1.22
CA PHE A 39 3.33 24.29 0.96
C PHE A 39 2.15 24.03 1.90
N PHE A 40 2.41 23.76 3.19
CA PHE A 40 1.39 23.36 4.16
C PHE A 40 0.21 24.35 4.24
N ASP A 41 0.47 25.66 4.15
CA ASP A 41 -0.57 26.70 4.17
C ASP A 41 -1.51 26.67 2.95
N CYS A 42 -1.15 25.92 1.91
CA CYS A 42 -1.94 25.72 0.68
C CYS A 42 -2.57 24.33 0.59
N VAL A 43 -2.32 23.43 1.56
CA VAL A 43 -2.87 22.07 1.55
C VAL A 43 -4.35 22.10 1.86
N GLU A 44 -5.14 21.53 0.96
CA GLU A 44 -6.58 21.38 1.13
C GLU A 44 -6.94 19.93 1.49
N ARG A 45 -8.17 19.74 1.99
CA ARG A 45 -8.73 18.39 2.23
C ARG A 45 -8.73 17.51 0.98
N ALA A 46 -8.77 18.12 -0.21
CA ALA A 46 -8.67 17.41 -1.48
C ALA A 46 -7.28 16.77 -1.67
N ASP A 47 -6.21 17.43 -1.22
CA ASP A 47 -4.84 16.91 -1.30
C ASP A 47 -4.65 15.73 -0.35
N GLU A 48 -5.17 15.83 0.89
CA GLU A 48 -5.16 14.72 1.85
C GLU A 48 -5.94 13.51 1.32
N ALA A 49 -7.10 13.74 0.70
CA ALA A 49 -7.89 12.67 0.09
C ALA A 49 -7.16 12.01 -1.09
N ALA A 50 -6.49 12.80 -1.93
CA ALA A 50 -5.68 12.30 -3.04
C ALA A 50 -4.48 11.47 -2.54
N LEU A 51 -3.82 11.91 -1.47
CA LEU A 51 -2.75 11.16 -0.82
C LEU A 51 -3.26 9.83 -0.24
N ALA A 52 -4.42 9.84 0.42
CA ALA A 52 -5.05 8.64 0.97
C ALA A 52 -5.40 7.62 -0.14
N GLU A 53 -5.88 8.09 -1.29
CA GLU A 53 -6.13 7.23 -2.46
C GLU A 53 -4.82 6.60 -2.97
N LYS A 54 -3.75 7.40 -3.12
CA LYS A 54 -2.43 6.90 -3.55
C LYS A 54 -1.84 5.86 -2.59
N LEU A 55 -1.96 6.07 -1.28
CA LEU A 55 -1.59 5.09 -0.26
C LEU A 55 -2.44 3.80 -0.37
N THR A 56 -3.72 3.93 -0.73
CA THR A 56 -4.61 2.77 -0.95
C THR A 56 -4.20 1.97 -2.19
N TYR A 57 -3.69 2.62 -3.25
CA TYR A 57 -3.10 1.92 -4.39
C TYR A 57 -1.88 1.08 -3.99
N ILE A 58 -1.00 1.58 -3.12
CA ILE A 58 0.12 0.79 -2.58
C ILE A 58 -0.41 -0.46 -1.87
N THR A 59 -1.46 -0.33 -1.06
CA THR A 59 -2.10 -1.48 -0.40
C THR A 59 -2.63 -2.48 -1.43
N THR A 60 -3.19 -2.00 -2.54
CA THR A 60 -3.71 -2.86 -3.62
C THR A 60 -2.59 -3.58 -4.36
N VAL A 61 -1.49 -2.90 -4.70
CA VAL A 61 -0.29 -3.53 -5.31
C VAL A 61 0.26 -4.61 -4.40
N CYS A 62 0.48 -4.31 -3.12
CA CYS A 62 0.98 -5.29 -2.14
C CYS A 62 0.02 -6.48 -1.97
N THR A 63 -1.28 -6.23 -1.87
CA THR A 63 -2.29 -7.30 -1.76
C THR A 63 -2.29 -8.18 -3.00
N SER A 64 -2.18 -7.58 -4.18
CA SER A 64 -2.15 -8.28 -5.47
C SER A 64 -0.88 -9.11 -5.64
N TRP A 65 0.27 -8.56 -5.27
CA TRP A 65 1.54 -9.29 -5.34
C TRP A 65 1.57 -10.48 -4.38
N ILE A 66 1.10 -10.29 -3.14
CA ILE A 66 0.97 -11.39 -2.16
C ILE A 66 0.02 -12.47 -2.69
N ALA A 67 -1.09 -12.09 -3.33
CA ALA A 67 -2.00 -13.04 -3.97
C ALA A 67 -1.34 -13.78 -5.14
N ALA A 68 -0.55 -13.09 -5.97
CA ALA A 68 0.21 -13.71 -7.06
C ALA A 68 1.24 -14.73 -6.53
N LEU A 69 1.82 -14.50 -5.36
CA LEU A 69 2.68 -15.47 -4.64
C LEU A 69 1.92 -16.69 -4.09
N GLY A 70 0.60 -16.79 -4.31
CA GLY A 70 -0.23 -17.92 -3.93
C GLY A 70 -0.93 -17.79 -2.57
N TYR A 71 -0.87 -16.63 -1.92
CA TYR A 71 -1.55 -16.41 -0.64
C TYR A 71 -2.99 -15.98 -0.89
N ASP A 72 -3.94 -16.86 -0.58
CA ASP A 72 -5.36 -16.55 -0.63
C ASP A 72 -5.79 -15.52 0.44
N GLU A 73 -7.07 -15.13 0.45
CA GLU A 73 -7.58 -14.13 1.39
C GLU A 73 -7.42 -14.54 2.86
N ALA A 74 -7.61 -15.81 3.19
CA ALA A 74 -7.49 -16.31 4.56
C ALA A 74 -6.03 -16.23 5.02
N MET A 75 -5.09 -16.69 4.18
CA MET A 75 -3.66 -16.61 4.46
C MET A 75 -3.17 -15.17 4.61
N ARG A 76 -3.68 -14.24 3.78
CA ARG A 76 -3.39 -12.80 3.94
C ARG A 76 -3.93 -12.24 5.25
N GLY A 77 -5.12 -12.67 5.68
CA GLY A 77 -5.67 -12.32 6.99
C GLY A 77 -4.78 -12.79 8.16
N ASP A 78 -4.29 -14.02 8.10
CA ASP A 78 -3.38 -14.57 9.11
C ASP A 78 -2.02 -13.88 9.12
N LEU A 79 -1.49 -13.51 7.95
CA LEU A 79 -0.29 -12.67 7.84
C LEU A 79 -0.50 -11.32 8.51
N GLN A 80 -1.61 -10.63 8.22
CA GLN A 80 -1.90 -9.33 8.81
C GLN A 80 -2.03 -9.41 10.33
N ARG A 81 -2.69 -10.46 10.85
CA ARG A 81 -2.80 -10.69 12.29
C ARG A 81 -1.42 -10.83 12.94
N ARG A 82 -0.52 -11.63 12.37
CA ARG A 82 0.87 -11.78 12.86
C ARG A 82 1.65 -10.47 12.81
N VAL A 83 1.49 -9.67 11.76
CA VAL A 83 2.13 -8.34 11.66
C VAL A 83 1.60 -7.40 12.74
N ASN A 84 0.28 -7.41 12.99
CA ASN A 84 -0.32 -6.59 14.05
C ASN A 84 0.16 -7.01 15.45
N GLU A 85 0.28 -8.31 15.72
CA GLU A 85 0.86 -8.83 16.98
C GLU A 85 2.29 -8.30 17.18
N LYS A 86 3.16 -8.39 16.15
CA LYS A 86 4.52 -7.82 16.19
C LYS A 86 4.54 -6.30 16.42
N ASN A 87 3.61 -5.58 15.82
CA ASN A 87 3.51 -4.13 16.01
C ASN A 87 3.04 -3.77 17.43
N LYS A 88 2.17 -4.58 18.05
CA LYS A 88 1.80 -4.44 19.46
C LYS A 88 2.97 -4.69 20.40
N GLU A 89 3.76 -5.74 20.13
CA GLU A 89 4.98 -6.03 20.89
C GLU A 89 6.00 -4.88 20.83
N ARG A 90 6.01 -4.11 19.74
CA ARG A 90 6.85 -2.92 19.56
C ARG A 90 6.29 -1.64 20.19
N GLY A 91 5.06 -1.65 20.68
CA GLY A 91 4.40 -0.47 21.27
C GLY A 91 3.86 0.55 20.24
N TYR A 92 3.53 0.12 19.02
CA TYR A 92 2.90 0.99 18.01
C TYR A 92 1.37 1.13 18.17
N PHE A 93 0.80 0.57 19.24
CA PHE A 93 -0.63 0.59 19.57
C PHE A 93 -0.84 1.02 21.02
#